data_AF-A0A1V8T4Q7-F1
#
_entry.id   AF-A0A1V8T4Q7-F1
#
_cell.length_a   1.000
_cell.length_b   1.000
_cell.length_c   1.000
_cell.angle_alpha   90.00
_cell.angle_beta   90.00
_cell.angle_gamma   90.00
#
_symmetry.space_group_name_H-M   'P 1'
#
loop_
_entity.id
_entity.type
_entity.pdbx_description
1 polymer ?
#
loop_
_entity_poly.entity_id
_entity_poly.type
_entity_poly.pdbx_seq_one_letter_code
_entity_poly.pdbx_strand_id
1 'polypeptide(L)'
;MPFPFALPTTSSVLLSDFVTSTSHPSLPLTATTKRSIVRDALKKHKRLSPRDRPAHLSIVQDALLSYVPYLLALASGAGCLDVDGEQIEVDVVKPLAVEWRSTISTTLPGREPPRPRVTGLHHEIAFVLSSLAYIYVLQARSELRALHGLSSPSAAQRTAAIGAAMKQLLQANSVHRYLLTVPSISAAKDALVDVQASTISALASLELAEATLIVVLKDDPYAAAVADVRNESNTDWMFKSPEMPPVRARLFAGICLAAAEHAGAAHALLARSAGVKVDEDLVRFANDLRRTARAKAIRFLAINSELSAKTGEALAYIAGARSELGLPPLASGETARKGLKGLRHAWQEKREDRKVASTSSTDWGLDAGRLEEARVVEMLHAKWDRENSTINVQVVPDYEPLLRQLPSAREYHTPQVWTPPTMDETTLWQMRAPVQPNDRAFKGDEDDSGDEDGYAAARSEPVGAFPESADEYGRSTTSGSYY
;
A
#
# COMPACT_ATOMS: atom_id res chain seq x y z
N MET A 1 -6.13 5.26 -4.95
CA MET A 1 -6.49 4.18 -4.01
C MET A 1 -5.19 3.56 -3.52
N PRO A 2 -4.92 3.48 -2.20
CA PRO A 2 -3.64 2.97 -1.70
C PRO A 2 -3.45 1.47 -1.87
N PHE A 3 -2.20 1.00 -1.98
CA PHE A 3 -1.89 -0.43 -2.12
C PHE A 3 -2.35 -1.26 -0.90
N PRO A 4 -2.98 -2.45 -1.08
CA PRO A 4 -3.43 -3.31 0.01
C PRO A 4 -2.29 -4.19 0.57
N PHE A 5 -1.37 -3.59 1.35
CA PHE A 5 -0.28 -4.35 1.98
C PHE A 5 -0.79 -5.50 2.86
N ALA A 6 -0.10 -6.64 2.80
CA ALA A 6 -0.22 -7.68 3.81
C ALA A 6 0.67 -7.33 5.01
N LEU A 7 0.16 -7.52 6.24
CA LEU A 7 0.96 -7.37 7.44
C LEU A 7 1.81 -8.61 7.67
N PRO A 8 3.12 -8.46 7.96
CA PRO A 8 3.99 -9.60 8.19
C PRO A 8 3.66 -10.25 9.54
N THR A 9 4.09 -11.50 9.71
CA THR A 9 4.01 -12.21 10.99
C THR A 9 5.40 -12.64 11.40
N THR A 10 5.64 -12.75 12.71
CA THR A 10 6.94 -13.14 13.26
C THR A 10 6.85 -14.37 14.16
N SER A 11 7.98 -15.07 14.34
CA SER A 11 8.11 -16.16 15.30
C SER A 11 8.27 -15.67 16.75
N SER A 12 8.18 -16.60 17.70
CA SER A 12 8.53 -16.31 19.09
C SER A 12 10.04 -16.08 19.24
N VAL A 13 10.43 -15.02 19.95
CA VAL A 13 11.83 -14.71 20.26
C VAL A 13 11.89 -14.09 21.66
N LEU A 14 12.72 -14.66 22.52
CA LEU A 14 13.01 -14.13 23.85
C LEU A 14 14.25 -13.22 23.77
N LEU A 15 14.07 -11.91 23.79
CA LEU A 15 15.18 -10.96 23.65
C LEU A 15 16.20 -11.09 24.79
N SER A 16 15.74 -11.49 25.98
CA SER A 16 16.61 -11.77 27.13
C SER A 16 17.58 -12.94 26.93
N ASP A 17 17.39 -13.79 25.92
CA ASP A 17 18.37 -14.82 25.56
C ASP A 17 19.49 -14.28 24.64
N PHE A 18 19.35 -13.05 24.11
CA PHE A 18 20.26 -12.44 23.13
C PHE A 18 20.95 -11.18 23.66
N VAL A 19 20.28 -10.42 24.53
CA VAL A 19 20.79 -9.18 25.09
C VAL A 19 20.55 -9.13 26.60
N THR A 20 21.49 -8.53 27.31
CA THR A 20 21.40 -8.22 28.74
C THR A 20 21.68 -6.74 28.96
N SER A 21 21.24 -6.18 30.08
CA SER A 21 21.58 -4.82 30.46
C SER A 21 21.96 -4.79 31.93
N THR A 22 23.14 -4.23 32.20
CA THR A 22 23.66 -4.00 33.56
C THR A 22 22.95 -2.81 34.20
N SER A 23 22.73 -1.73 33.43
CA SER A 23 22.08 -0.52 33.93
C SER A 23 20.56 -0.64 34.03
N HIS A 24 19.92 -1.40 33.14
CA HIS A 24 18.46 -1.58 33.08
C HIS A 24 18.08 -3.08 32.97
N PRO A 25 18.27 -3.89 34.03
CA PRO A 25 18.17 -5.35 33.94
C PRO A 25 16.82 -5.90 33.48
N SER A 26 15.72 -5.18 33.73
CA SER A 26 14.38 -5.62 33.30
C SER A 26 14.03 -5.22 31.86
N LEU A 27 14.82 -4.35 31.21
CA LEU A 27 14.56 -3.86 29.85
C LEU A 27 14.43 -5.00 28.81
N PRO A 28 15.38 -5.96 28.69
CA PRO A 28 15.25 -7.06 27.73
C PRO A 28 14.00 -7.93 27.93
N LEU A 29 13.62 -8.14 29.19
CA LEU A 29 12.45 -8.94 29.54
C LEU A 29 11.15 -8.18 29.21
N THR A 30 11.05 -6.91 29.60
CA THR A 30 9.88 -6.08 29.27
C THR A 30 9.73 -5.92 27.76
N ALA A 31 10.83 -5.73 27.03
CA ALA A 31 10.84 -5.69 25.57
C ALA A 31 10.33 -7.02 24.97
N THR A 32 10.69 -8.16 25.55
CA THR A 32 10.18 -9.48 25.15
C THR A 32 8.66 -9.57 25.32
N THR A 33 8.13 -9.11 26.46
CA THR A 33 6.68 -9.06 26.72
C THR A 33 5.94 -8.14 25.76
N LYS A 34 6.52 -6.98 25.42
CA LYS A 34 5.90 -6.08 24.42
C LYS A 34 5.93 -6.70 23.02
N ARG A 35 7.03 -7.39 22.66
CA ARG A 35 7.15 -8.12 21.39
C ARG A 35 6.12 -9.25 21.26
N SER A 36 5.82 -9.99 22.34
CA SER A 36 4.80 -11.05 22.29
C SER A 36 3.41 -10.49 22.00
N ILE A 37 3.05 -9.33 22.57
CA ILE A 37 1.79 -8.64 22.28
C ILE A 37 1.72 -8.26 20.79
N VAL A 38 2.81 -7.75 20.21
CA VAL A 38 2.89 -7.44 18.76
C VAL A 38 2.64 -8.70 17.92
N ARG A 39 3.35 -9.78 18.23
CA ARG A 39 3.19 -11.07 17.54
C ARG A 39 1.74 -11.55 17.60
N ASP A 40 1.12 -11.52 18.77
CA ASP A 40 -0.25 -12.00 18.98
C ASP A 40 -1.28 -11.13 18.23
N ALA A 41 -1.09 -9.80 18.23
CA ALA A 41 -1.90 -8.86 17.47
C ALA A 41 -1.80 -9.12 15.95
N LEU A 42 -0.58 -9.34 15.43
CA LEU A 42 -0.36 -9.67 14.01
C LEU A 42 -0.96 -11.03 13.63
N LYS A 43 -0.78 -12.05 14.48
CA LYS A 43 -1.34 -13.40 14.28
C LYS A 43 -2.86 -13.36 14.29
N LYS A 44 -3.47 -12.61 15.22
CA LYS A 44 -4.92 -12.39 15.27
C LYS A 44 -5.39 -11.66 14.01
N HIS A 45 -4.73 -10.59 13.60
CA HIS A 45 -5.10 -9.85 12.39
C HIS A 45 -5.10 -10.73 11.13
N LYS A 46 -4.07 -11.57 10.94
CA LYS A 46 -3.99 -12.52 9.81
C LYS A 46 -5.21 -13.45 9.73
N ARG A 47 -5.68 -13.92 10.89
CA ARG A 47 -6.82 -14.86 11.02
C ARG A 47 -8.18 -14.22 10.82
N LEU A 48 -8.29 -12.89 10.97
CA LEU A 48 -9.54 -12.20 10.77
C LEU A 48 -10.00 -12.26 9.32
N SER A 49 -11.32 -12.29 9.14
CA SER A 49 -11.94 -12.16 7.82
C SER A 49 -11.56 -10.81 7.20
N PRO A 50 -11.53 -10.69 5.86
CA PRO A 50 -11.26 -9.40 5.20
C PRO A 50 -12.18 -8.26 5.66
N ARG A 51 -13.38 -8.57 6.13
CA ARG A 51 -14.35 -7.59 6.65
C ARG A 51 -13.96 -7.03 8.02
N ASP A 52 -13.34 -7.84 8.88
CA ASP A 52 -13.05 -7.46 10.27
C ASP A 52 -11.63 -6.88 10.42
N ARG A 53 -10.74 -7.13 9.45
CA ARG A 53 -9.36 -6.63 9.45
C ARG A 53 -9.24 -5.11 9.62
N PRO A 54 -10.04 -4.25 8.95
CA PRO A 54 -9.91 -2.79 9.10
C PRO A 54 -10.12 -2.31 10.54
N ALA A 55 -11.11 -2.88 11.25
CA ALA A 55 -11.40 -2.53 12.65
C ALA A 55 -10.29 -2.97 13.61
N HIS A 56 -9.47 -3.96 13.23
CA HIS A 56 -8.36 -4.45 14.05
C HIS A 56 -7.05 -3.67 13.83
N LEU A 57 -6.97 -2.78 12.84
CA LEU A 57 -5.73 -2.06 12.52
C LEU A 57 -5.23 -1.19 13.68
N SER A 58 -6.13 -0.53 14.42
CA SER A 58 -5.77 0.28 15.59
C SER A 58 -5.13 -0.57 16.69
N ILE A 59 -5.64 -1.78 16.94
CA ILE A 59 -5.09 -2.69 17.96
C ILE A 59 -3.65 -3.09 17.61
N VAL A 60 -3.37 -3.37 16.33
CA VAL A 60 -2.01 -3.70 15.88
C VAL A 60 -1.10 -2.47 15.97
N GLN A 61 -1.61 -1.29 15.61
CA GLN A 61 -0.89 -0.02 15.73
C GLN A 61 -0.46 0.24 17.18
N ASP A 62 -1.39 0.11 18.13
CA ASP A 62 -1.14 0.34 19.56
C ASP A 62 -0.10 -0.66 20.10
N ALA A 63 -0.17 -1.92 19.69
CA ALA A 63 0.83 -2.93 20.04
C ALA A 63 2.23 -2.56 19.53
N LEU A 64 2.35 -2.14 18.27
CA LEU A 64 3.63 -1.71 17.68
C LEU A 64 4.18 -0.47 18.37
N LEU A 65 3.36 0.58 18.54
CA LEU A 65 3.77 1.82 19.22
C LEU A 65 4.14 1.57 20.68
N SER A 66 3.54 0.60 21.35
CA SER A 66 3.91 0.19 22.70
C SER A 66 5.24 -0.57 22.77
N TYR A 67 5.69 -1.17 21.67
CA TYR A 67 6.94 -1.93 21.59
C TYR A 67 8.12 -1.07 21.12
N VAL A 68 7.88 -0.16 20.16
CA VAL A 68 8.92 0.69 19.55
C VAL A 68 9.87 1.35 20.55
N PRO A 69 9.40 1.99 21.65
CA PRO A 69 10.30 2.62 22.62
C PRO A 69 11.34 1.67 23.22
N TYR A 70 10.91 0.45 23.56
CA TYR A 70 11.77 -0.58 24.14
C TYR A 70 12.76 -1.13 23.11
N LEU A 71 12.30 -1.33 21.88
CA LEU A 71 13.14 -1.81 20.79
C LEU A 71 14.23 -0.80 20.44
N LEU A 72 13.89 0.49 20.36
CA LEU A 72 14.86 1.55 20.07
C LEU A 72 15.82 1.78 21.24
N ALA A 73 15.36 1.67 22.49
CA ALA A 73 16.23 1.76 23.66
C ALA A 73 17.28 0.64 23.69
N LEU A 74 16.88 -0.60 23.35
CA LEU A 74 17.83 -1.71 23.19
C LEU A 74 18.85 -1.43 22.07
N ALA A 75 18.42 -0.81 20.97
CA ALA A 75 19.29 -0.48 19.85
C ALA A 75 20.29 0.63 20.17
N SER A 76 19.83 1.70 20.82
CA SER A 76 20.69 2.78 21.28
C SER A 76 21.70 2.28 22.29
N GLY A 77 21.27 1.50 23.28
CA GLY A 77 22.19 0.96 24.29
C GLY A 77 23.23 -0.01 23.72
N ALA A 78 22.85 -0.83 22.74
CA ALA A 78 23.80 -1.71 22.04
C ALA A 78 24.80 -0.93 21.14
N GLY A 79 24.44 0.29 20.75
CA GLY A 79 25.30 1.21 19.99
C GLY A 79 26.10 2.19 20.84
N CYS A 80 26.04 2.08 22.18
CA CYS A 80 26.60 3.05 23.13
C CYS A 80 26.09 4.49 22.90
N LEU A 81 24.83 4.63 22.50
CA LEU A 81 24.16 5.92 22.30
C LEU A 81 23.25 6.22 23.50
N ASP A 82 23.20 7.50 23.87
CA ASP A 82 22.33 7.97 24.94
C ASP A 82 20.85 7.96 24.50
N VAL A 83 19.95 7.64 25.44
CA VAL A 83 18.51 7.73 25.27
C VAL A 83 17.99 8.80 26.22
N ASP A 84 17.50 9.92 25.68
CA ASP A 84 17.02 11.08 26.44
C ASP A 84 18.01 11.57 27.53
N GLY A 85 19.32 11.48 27.26
CA GLY A 85 20.39 11.89 28.17
C GLY A 85 20.78 10.85 29.21
N GLU A 86 20.13 9.67 29.23
CA GLU A 86 20.54 8.53 30.03
C GLU A 86 21.36 7.53 29.22
N GLN A 87 22.43 7.02 29.83
CA GLN A 87 23.25 5.95 29.24
C GLN A 87 22.64 4.58 29.56
N ILE A 88 22.15 3.90 28.53
CA ILE A 88 21.70 2.51 28.63
C ILE A 88 22.85 1.62 28.18
N GLU A 89 23.31 0.72 29.05
CA GLU A 89 24.36 -0.25 28.72
C GLU A 89 23.69 -1.57 28.36
N VAL A 90 23.79 -1.97 27.10
CA VAL A 90 23.21 -3.23 26.61
C VAL A 90 24.31 -4.09 26.02
N ASP A 91 24.53 -5.24 26.63
CA ASP A 91 25.48 -6.24 26.18
C ASP A 91 24.79 -7.24 25.25
N VAL A 92 25.41 -7.49 24.10
CA VAL A 92 24.97 -8.53 23.16
C VAL A 92 25.57 -9.86 23.58
N VAL A 93 24.76 -10.72 24.19
CA VAL A 93 25.15 -12.09 24.60
C VAL A 93 25.43 -12.96 23.36
N LYS A 94 24.55 -12.88 22.36
CA LYS A 94 24.71 -13.53 21.06
C LYS A 94 23.92 -12.78 19.99
N PRO A 95 24.24 -12.91 18.69
CA PRO A 95 23.53 -12.20 17.64
C PRO A 95 22.03 -12.53 17.64
N LEU A 96 21.18 -11.50 17.77
CA LEU A 96 19.72 -11.65 17.68
C LEU A 96 19.36 -12.31 16.35
N ALA A 97 18.58 -13.39 16.39
CA ALA A 97 18.06 -14.02 15.19
C ALA A 97 16.53 -13.99 15.23
N VAL A 98 15.94 -13.29 14.28
CA VAL A 98 14.49 -13.10 14.17
C VAL A 98 13.99 -13.70 12.87
N GLU A 99 12.76 -14.19 12.88
CA GLU A 99 12.12 -14.74 11.70
C GLU A 99 10.85 -13.95 11.43
N TRP A 100 10.81 -13.31 10.26
CA TRP A 100 9.68 -12.53 9.78
C TRP A 100 9.24 -13.09 8.45
N ARG A 101 7.92 -13.23 8.25
CA ARG A 101 7.37 -13.58 6.94
C ARG A 101 7.51 -12.37 6.03
N SER A 102 8.12 -12.57 4.86
CA SER A 102 8.17 -11.55 3.81
C SER A 102 6.76 -11.28 3.27
N THR A 103 6.42 -10.01 3.03
CA THR A 103 5.11 -9.62 2.48
C THR A 103 5.20 -8.94 1.12
N ILE A 104 6.41 -8.58 0.69
CA ILE A 104 6.62 -7.94 -0.61
C ILE A 104 7.52 -8.75 -1.56
N SER A 105 8.03 -9.90 -1.14
CA SER A 105 8.67 -10.86 -2.06
C SER A 105 7.63 -11.59 -2.89
N THR A 106 7.95 -11.91 -4.14
CA THR A 106 7.13 -12.83 -4.92
C THR A 106 7.01 -14.18 -4.24
N THR A 107 5.79 -14.67 -4.14
CA THR A 107 5.48 -16.02 -3.64
C THR A 107 4.81 -16.83 -4.74
N LEU A 108 5.01 -18.16 -4.70
CA LEU A 108 4.30 -19.04 -5.61
C LEU A 108 2.82 -19.09 -5.19
N PRO A 109 1.86 -19.01 -6.14
CA PRO A 109 0.45 -19.13 -5.83
C PRO A 109 0.16 -20.41 -5.02
N GLY A 110 -0.57 -20.26 -3.91
CA GLY A 110 -0.91 -21.38 -3.02
C GLY A 110 0.19 -21.81 -2.05
N ARG A 111 1.33 -21.10 -1.98
CA ARG A 111 2.33 -21.30 -0.93
C ARG A 111 2.43 -20.10 0.00
N GLU A 112 2.61 -20.36 1.29
CA GLU A 112 2.93 -19.30 2.23
C GLU A 112 4.28 -18.64 1.89
N PRO A 113 4.42 -17.32 2.13
CA PRO A 113 5.69 -16.64 2.00
C PRO A 113 6.76 -17.26 2.91
N PRO A 114 8.02 -17.32 2.46
CA PRO A 114 9.10 -17.82 3.29
C PRO A 114 9.23 -16.98 4.56
N ARG A 115 9.64 -17.63 5.64
CA ARG A 115 9.99 -16.98 6.92
C ARG A 115 11.50 -17.09 7.15
N PRO A 116 12.32 -16.36 6.38
CA PRO A 116 13.77 -16.40 6.51
C PRO A 116 14.20 -15.96 7.91
N ARG A 117 15.20 -16.67 8.45
CA ARG A 117 15.87 -16.30 9.68
C ARG A 117 16.95 -15.26 9.38
N VAL A 118 16.80 -14.07 9.94
CA VAL A 118 17.72 -12.94 9.76
C VAL A 118 18.36 -12.54 11.08
N THR A 119 19.61 -12.10 11.01
CA THR A 119 20.42 -11.77 12.18
C THR A 119 20.61 -10.27 12.36
N GLY A 120 20.41 -9.78 13.58
CA GLY A 120 20.66 -8.41 13.98
C GLY A 120 19.38 -7.63 14.31
N LEU A 121 19.50 -6.75 15.31
CA LEU A 121 18.39 -5.93 15.82
C LEU A 121 17.80 -4.97 14.76
N HIS A 122 18.61 -4.53 13.80
CA HIS A 122 18.17 -3.67 12.71
C HIS A 122 17.10 -4.31 11.82
N HIS A 123 17.12 -5.65 11.66
CA HIS A 123 16.05 -6.35 10.94
C HIS A 123 14.73 -6.28 11.71
N GLU A 124 14.76 -6.46 13.03
CA GLU A 124 13.57 -6.33 13.87
C GLU A 124 13.01 -4.90 13.79
N ILE A 125 13.87 -3.88 13.89
CA ILE A 125 13.47 -2.46 13.73
C ILE A 125 12.82 -2.22 12.37
N ALA A 126 13.45 -2.69 11.29
CA ALA A 126 12.94 -2.52 9.94
C ALA A 126 11.57 -3.17 9.77
N PHE A 127 11.38 -4.43 10.19
CA PHE A 127 10.09 -5.10 10.09
C PHE A 127 9.00 -4.46 10.97
N VAL A 128 9.32 -4.06 12.20
CA VAL A 128 8.37 -3.42 13.11
C VAL A 128 7.90 -2.07 12.56
N LEU A 129 8.84 -1.23 12.11
CA LEU A 129 8.51 0.11 11.60
C LEU A 129 7.88 0.06 10.20
N SER A 130 8.32 -0.83 9.30
CA SER A 130 7.62 -1.04 8.03
C SER A 130 6.21 -1.58 8.24
N SER A 131 5.99 -2.46 9.23
CA SER A 131 4.63 -2.90 9.60
C SER A 131 3.76 -1.74 10.07
N LEU A 132 4.33 -0.81 10.86
CA LEU A 132 3.64 0.41 11.28
C LEU A 132 3.27 1.29 10.08
N ALA A 133 4.19 1.48 9.13
CA ALA A 133 3.91 2.22 7.90
C ALA A 133 2.80 1.55 7.06
N TYR A 134 2.84 0.23 6.90
CA TYR A 134 1.77 -0.52 6.22
C TYR A 134 0.40 -0.33 6.87
N ILE A 135 0.34 -0.29 8.21
CA ILE A 135 -0.92 -0.02 8.92
C ILE A 135 -1.45 1.37 8.58
N TYR A 136 -0.60 2.39 8.54
CA TYR A 136 -1.02 3.73 8.13
C TYR A 136 -1.57 3.76 6.69
N VAL A 137 -0.92 3.07 5.75
CA VAL A 137 -1.43 2.93 4.38
C VAL A 137 -2.79 2.21 4.37
N LEU A 138 -2.94 1.13 5.13
CA LEU A 138 -4.20 0.38 5.22
C LEU A 138 -5.32 1.17 5.89
N GLN A 139 -5.00 2.02 6.87
CA GLN A 139 -5.95 2.96 7.46
C GLN A 139 -6.37 4.03 6.44
N ALA A 140 -5.42 4.63 5.72
CA ALA A 140 -5.72 5.56 4.63
C ALA A 140 -6.64 4.94 3.58
N ARG A 141 -6.39 3.67 3.25
CA ARG A 141 -7.21 2.88 2.34
C ARG A 141 -8.63 2.68 2.88
N SER A 142 -8.80 2.41 4.17
CA SER A 142 -10.11 2.28 4.81
C SER A 142 -10.91 3.58 4.74
N GLU A 143 -10.28 4.72 5.06
CA GLU A 143 -10.89 6.06 4.98
C GLU A 143 -11.35 6.38 3.56
N LEU A 144 -10.49 6.12 2.55
CA LEU A 144 -10.85 6.37 1.16
C LEU A 144 -11.93 5.42 0.65
N ARG A 145 -11.92 4.16 1.08
CA ARG A 145 -12.94 3.18 0.67
C ARG A 145 -14.35 3.63 1.07
N ALA A 146 -14.50 4.31 2.22
CA ALA A 146 -15.77 4.86 2.66
C ALA A 146 -16.37 5.87 1.65
N LEU A 147 -15.55 6.48 0.80
CA LEU A 147 -16.01 7.40 -0.25
C LEU A 147 -16.67 6.72 -1.45
N HIS A 148 -16.46 5.42 -1.62
CA HIS A 148 -16.97 4.63 -2.74
C HIS A 148 -18.11 3.68 -2.33
N GLY A 149 -18.69 3.88 -1.14
CA GLY A 149 -19.87 3.14 -0.68
C GLY A 149 -21.14 3.45 -1.47
N LEU A 150 -22.21 2.68 -1.23
CA LEU A 150 -23.50 2.81 -1.92
C LEU A 150 -24.21 4.14 -1.66
N SER A 151 -23.92 4.80 -0.53
CA SER A 151 -24.42 6.13 -0.19
C SER A 151 -23.36 7.19 -0.48
N SER A 152 -23.70 8.22 -1.27
CA SER A 152 -22.79 9.33 -1.53
C SER A 152 -22.49 10.09 -0.23
N PRO A 153 -21.22 10.22 0.19
CA PRO A 153 -20.86 10.93 1.42
C PRO A 153 -21.09 12.43 1.27
N SER A 154 -21.46 13.10 2.37
CA SER A 154 -21.55 14.57 2.38
C SER A 154 -20.18 15.22 2.10
N ALA A 155 -20.17 16.48 1.64
CA ALA A 155 -18.94 17.22 1.36
C ALA A 155 -18.00 17.32 2.58
N ALA A 156 -18.59 17.45 3.79
CA ALA A 156 -17.84 17.47 5.05
C ALA A 156 -17.19 16.10 5.34
N GLN A 157 -17.95 15.00 5.21
CA GLN A 157 -17.42 13.64 5.37
C GLN A 157 -16.33 13.32 4.35
N ARG A 158 -16.51 13.74 3.09
CA ARG A 158 -15.49 13.60 2.05
C ARG A 158 -14.21 14.31 2.42
N THR A 159 -14.31 15.57 2.84
CA THR A 159 -13.14 16.37 3.26
C THR A 159 -12.45 15.74 4.46
N ALA A 160 -13.21 15.25 5.44
CA ALA A 160 -12.66 14.59 6.63
C ALA A 160 -11.92 13.29 6.27
N ALA A 161 -12.52 12.41 5.48
CA ALA A 161 -11.90 11.15 5.07
C ALA A 161 -10.64 11.37 4.21
N ILE A 162 -10.68 12.33 3.28
CA ILE A 162 -9.51 12.72 2.47
C ILE A 162 -8.39 13.25 3.37
N GLY A 163 -8.72 14.15 4.32
CA GLY A 163 -7.76 14.71 5.26
C GLY A 163 -7.14 13.64 6.18
N ALA A 164 -7.96 12.71 6.68
CA ALA A 164 -7.51 11.58 7.49
C ALA A 164 -6.59 10.65 6.69
N ALA A 165 -6.99 10.24 5.48
CA ALA A 165 -6.17 9.38 4.62
C ALA A 165 -4.83 10.03 4.27
N MET A 166 -4.84 11.31 3.92
CA MET A 166 -3.62 12.08 3.65
C MET A 166 -2.68 12.12 4.86
N LYS A 167 -3.23 12.36 6.06
CA LYS A 167 -2.44 12.33 7.31
C LYS A 167 -1.77 10.97 7.49
N GLN A 168 -2.50 9.87 7.31
CA GLN A 168 -1.93 8.53 7.48
C GLN A 168 -0.83 8.23 6.46
N LEU A 169 -1.01 8.57 5.18
CA LEU A 169 0.03 8.35 4.16
C LEU A 169 1.30 9.16 4.43
N LEU A 170 1.16 10.39 4.93
CA LEU A 170 2.31 11.20 5.34
C LEU A 170 3.02 10.62 6.57
N GLN A 171 2.29 9.96 7.48
CA GLN A 171 2.89 9.21 8.60
C GLN A 171 3.62 7.95 8.10
N ALA A 172 3.07 7.22 7.14
CA ALA A 172 3.75 6.08 6.52
C ALA A 172 5.07 6.52 5.87
N ASN A 173 5.01 7.60 5.07
CA ASN A 173 6.18 8.19 4.43
C ASN A 173 7.25 8.60 5.45
N SER A 174 6.86 9.29 6.53
CA SER A 174 7.81 9.77 7.53
C SER A 174 8.49 8.61 8.28
N VAL A 175 7.77 7.51 8.56
CA VAL A 175 8.33 6.29 9.17
C VAL A 175 9.34 5.61 8.24
N HIS A 176 9.02 5.41 6.96
CA HIS A 176 9.99 4.84 6.01
C HIS A 176 11.20 5.74 5.78
N ARG A 177 11.01 7.06 5.76
CA ARG A 177 12.13 8.02 5.70
C ARG A 177 13.00 7.95 6.94
N TYR A 178 12.41 7.79 8.13
CA TYR A 178 13.17 7.58 9.36
C TYR A 178 14.00 6.29 9.30
N LEU A 179 13.43 5.18 8.79
CA LEU A 179 14.18 3.94 8.60
C LEU A 179 15.46 4.12 7.76
N LEU A 180 15.41 4.97 6.72
CA LEU A 180 16.59 5.28 5.91
C LEU A 180 17.67 6.06 6.68
N THR A 181 17.32 6.73 7.77
CA THR A 181 18.30 7.41 8.64
C THR A 181 19.01 6.47 9.61
N VAL A 182 18.50 5.25 9.80
CA VAL A 182 19.11 4.24 10.67
C VAL A 182 20.35 3.67 9.97
N PRO A 183 21.57 3.88 10.50
CA PRO A 183 22.81 3.54 9.78
C PRO A 183 22.95 2.06 9.44
N SER A 184 22.48 1.18 10.32
CA SER A 184 22.55 -0.28 10.15
C SER A 184 21.68 -0.78 8.99
N ILE A 185 20.57 -0.09 8.68
CA ILE A 185 19.71 -0.41 7.54
C ILE A 185 20.41 -0.06 6.23
N SER A 186 21.07 1.10 6.17
CA SER A 186 21.85 1.51 5.00
C SER A 186 23.07 0.61 4.75
N ALA A 187 23.64 0.02 5.81
CA ALA A 187 24.80 -0.85 5.72
C ALA A 187 24.47 -2.31 5.33
N ALA A 188 23.24 -2.76 5.54
CA ALA A 188 22.82 -4.15 5.36
C ALA A 188 22.58 -4.49 3.86
N LYS A 189 23.67 -4.81 3.14
CA LYS A 189 23.63 -5.11 1.69
C LYS A 189 22.96 -6.44 1.33
N ASP A 190 23.04 -7.43 2.22
CA ASP A 190 22.47 -8.78 2.02
C ASP A 190 21.09 -8.93 2.71
N ALA A 191 20.45 -7.82 3.05
CA ALA A 191 19.17 -7.84 3.73
C ALA A 191 18.05 -8.36 2.81
N LEU A 192 17.00 -8.91 3.42
CA LEU A 192 15.80 -9.32 2.69
C LEU A 192 15.20 -8.14 1.93
N VAL A 193 14.56 -8.40 0.80
CA VAL A 193 13.98 -7.35 -0.04
C VAL A 193 13.05 -6.42 0.75
N ASP A 194 12.31 -6.93 1.74
CA ASP A 194 11.42 -6.17 2.64
C ASP A 194 12.12 -5.05 3.42
N VAL A 195 13.41 -5.22 3.72
CA VAL A 195 14.18 -4.30 4.58
C VAL A 195 15.33 -3.63 3.86
N GLN A 196 15.52 -3.90 2.56
CA GLN A 196 16.53 -3.23 1.75
C GLN A 196 16.24 -1.73 1.65
N ALA A 197 17.29 -0.91 1.73
CA ALA A 197 17.16 0.55 1.65
C ALA A 197 16.52 1.02 0.32
N SER A 198 16.76 0.31 -0.79
CA SER A 198 16.13 0.58 -2.09
C SER A 198 14.61 0.39 -2.04
N THR A 199 14.15 -0.70 -1.41
CA THR A 199 12.73 -0.99 -1.21
C THR A 199 12.09 0.02 -0.27
N ILE A 200 12.69 0.29 0.89
CA ILE A 200 12.17 1.27 1.86
C ILE A 200 12.06 2.66 1.21
N SER A 201 13.06 3.06 0.42
CA SER A 201 13.03 4.29 -0.37
C SER A 201 11.91 4.29 -1.40
N ALA A 202 11.69 3.17 -2.08
CA ALA A 202 10.60 3.04 -3.03
C ALA A 202 9.22 3.15 -2.37
N LEU A 203 9.03 2.52 -1.21
CA LEU A 203 7.79 2.58 -0.43
C LEU A 203 7.53 4.01 0.06
N ALA A 204 8.55 4.69 0.58
CA ALA A 204 8.46 6.10 0.95
C ALA A 204 8.03 6.98 -0.24
N SER A 205 8.65 6.79 -1.42
CA SER A 205 8.25 7.50 -2.64
C SER A 205 6.82 7.16 -3.09
N LEU A 206 6.39 5.90 -2.94
CA LEU A 206 5.03 5.48 -3.29
C LEU A 206 3.99 6.15 -2.39
N GLU A 207 4.21 6.15 -1.09
CA GLU A 207 3.32 6.78 -0.11
C GLU A 207 3.20 8.29 -0.33
N LEU A 208 4.31 8.94 -0.69
CA LEU A 208 4.30 10.36 -1.06
C LEU A 208 3.52 10.60 -2.35
N ALA A 209 3.67 9.73 -3.36
CA ALA A 209 2.88 9.81 -4.59
C ALA A 209 1.38 9.72 -4.33
N GLU A 210 0.96 8.76 -3.49
CA GLU A 210 -0.43 8.58 -3.09
C GLU A 210 -0.95 9.79 -2.31
N ALA A 211 -0.18 10.28 -1.33
CA ALA A 211 -0.53 11.47 -0.54
C ALA A 211 -0.67 12.71 -1.42
N THR A 212 0.24 12.92 -2.38
CA THR A 212 0.20 14.05 -3.32
C THR A 212 -0.99 13.94 -4.26
N LEU A 213 -1.31 12.74 -4.76
CA LEU A 213 -2.43 12.55 -5.67
C LEU A 213 -3.79 12.74 -4.99
N ILE A 214 -3.94 12.35 -3.73
CA ILE A 214 -5.22 12.46 -3.01
C ILE A 214 -5.66 13.93 -2.83
N VAL A 215 -4.73 14.89 -2.82
CA VAL A 215 -5.03 16.32 -2.70
C VAL A 215 -6.00 16.79 -3.78
N VAL A 216 -5.85 16.31 -5.01
CA VAL A 216 -6.71 16.76 -6.12
C VAL A 216 -8.10 16.13 -6.05
N LEU A 217 -8.28 15.00 -5.37
CA LEU A 217 -9.58 14.32 -5.25
C LEU A 217 -10.61 15.15 -4.49
N LYS A 218 -10.16 16.05 -3.61
CA LYS A 218 -11.04 16.89 -2.80
C LYS A 218 -11.91 17.81 -3.66
N ASP A 219 -11.30 18.40 -4.68
CA ASP A 219 -11.88 19.48 -5.47
C ASP A 219 -11.92 19.14 -6.98
N ASP A 220 -11.90 17.85 -7.34
CA ASP A 220 -12.07 17.37 -8.71
C ASP A 220 -13.56 17.10 -9.01
N PRO A 221 -14.26 18.03 -9.66
CA PRO A 221 -15.70 17.90 -9.87
C PRO A 221 -16.04 16.84 -10.94
N TYR A 222 -15.08 16.47 -11.79
CA TYR A 222 -15.30 15.50 -12.86
C TYR A 222 -15.23 14.06 -12.33
N ALA A 223 -14.33 13.79 -11.40
CA ALA A 223 -14.32 12.50 -10.69
C ALA A 223 -15.62 12.30 -9.87
N ALA A 224 -16.11 13.37 -9.24
CA ALA A 224 -17.39 13.34 -8.54
C ALA A 224 -18.56 13.03 -9.50
N ALA A 225 -18.61 13.69 -10.65
CA ALA A 225 -19.65 13.47 -11.65
C ALA A 225 -19.66 12.02 -12.20
N VAL A 226 -18.49 11.42 -12.46
CA VAL A 226 -18.41 9.99 -12.83
C VAL A 226 -18.87 9.08 -11.70
N ALA A 227 -18.49 9.40 -10.45
CA ALA A 227 -18.90 8.59 -9.30
C ALA A 227 -20.42 8.63 -9.08
N ASP A 228 -21.06 9.78 -9.33
CA ASP A 228 -22.52 9.94 -9.23
C ASP A 228 -23.30 9.10 -10.24
N VAL A 229 -22.70 8.70 -11.38
CA VAL A 229 -23.32 7.74 -12.31
C VAL A 229 -23.59 6.38 -11.63
N ARG A 230 -22.85 6.04 -10.57
CA ARG A 230 -23.09 4.83 -9.77
C ARG A 230 -24.26 4.97 -8.79
N ASN A 231 -24.74 6.19 -8.55
CA ASN A 231 -25.81 6.48 -7.61
C ASN A 231 -27.12 6.82 -8.36
N GLU A 232 -27.99 5.82 -8.51
CA GLU A 232 -29.29 5.98 -9.21
C GLU A 232 -30.18 7.08 -8.60
N SER A 233 -29.97 7.44 -7.32
CA SER A 233 -30.75 8.47 -6.64
C SER A 233 -30.23 9.89 -6.82
N ASN A 234 -29.03 10.09 -7.40
CA ASN A 234 -28.46 11.42 -7.63
C ASN A 234 -28.58 11.79 -9.12
N THR A 235 -29.50 12.69 -9.44
CA THR A 235 -29.71 13.22 -10.81
C THR A 235 -29.13 14.61 -11.02
N ASP A 236 -28.47 15.22 -10.02
CA ASP A 236 -27.98 16.60 -10.11
C ASP A 236 -26.93 16.79 -11.21
N TRP A 237 -26.12 15.76 -11.45
CA TRP A 237 -25.12 15.73 -12.52
C TRP A 237 -25.75 15.81 -13.93
N MET A 238 -27.04 15.47 -14.08
CA MET A 238 -27.74 15.54 -15.37
C MET A 238 -28.05 16.99 -15.79
N PHE A 239 -28.06 17.94 -14.85
CA PHE A 239 -28.47 19.33 -15.10
C PHE A 239 -27.41 20.38 -14.73
N LYS A 240 -26.34 19.99 -14.01
CA LYS A 240 -25.22 20.87 -13.67
C LYS A 240 -23.92 20.33 -14.25
N SER A 241 -23.30 21.09 -15.16
CA SER A 241 -21.96 20.76 -15.63
C SER A 241 -20.93 20.95 -14.51
N PRO A 242 -19.96 20.03 -14.35
CA PRO A 242 -18.82 20.24 -13.47
C PRO A 242 -18.07 21.52 -13.84
N GLU A 243 -17.86 22.42 -12.88
CA GLU A 243 -17.11 23.67 -13.09
C GLU A 243 -15.78 23.64 -12.32
N MET A 244 -14.70 24.08 -12.97
CA MET A 244 -13.39 24.22 -12.33
C MET A 244 -12.72 25.53 -12.77
N PRO A 245 -12.21 26.36 -11.84
CA PRO A 245 -11.46 27.56 -12.20
C PRO A 245 -10.17 27.23 -12.98
N PRO A 246 -9.77 28.02 -14.01
CA PRO A 246 -8.58 27.76 -14.82
C PRO A 246 -7.28 27.65 -14.01
N VAL A 247 -7.08 28.55 -13.03
CA VAL A 247 -5.90 28.54 -12.15
C VAL A 247 -5.80 27.22 -11.37
N ARG A 248 -6.95 26.67 -10.97
CA ARG A 248 -7.01 25.40 -10.23
C ARG A 248 -6.69 24.22 -11.14
N ALA A 249 -7.18 24.21 -12.37
CA ALA A 249 -6.85 23.19 -13.37
C ALA A 249 -5.33 23.10 -13.58
N ARG A 250 -4.66 24.24 -13.80
CA ARG A 250 -3.20 24.29 -13.98
C ARG A 250 -2.44 23.87 -12.73
N LEU A 251 -2.90 24.28 -11.54
CA LEU A 251 -2.32 23.85 -10.27
C LEU A 251 -2.39 22.33 -10.11
N PHE A 252 -3.56 21.74 -10.35
CA PHE A 252 -3.77 20.30 -10.21
C PHE A 252 -2.98 19.49 -11.22
N ALA A 253 -2.78 20.02 -12.44
CA ALA A 253 -1.86 19.41 -13.39
C ALA A 253 -0.44 19.29 -12.82
N GLY A 254 0.10 20.37 -12.24
CA GLY A 254 1.43 20.35 -11.63
C GLY A 254 1.55 19.38 -10.44
N ILE A 255 0.54 19.33 -9.57
CA ILE A 255 0.50 18.40 -8.42
C ILE A 255 0.44 16.94 -8.90
N CYS A 256 -0.38 16.64 -9.90
CA CYS A 256 -0.48 15.29 -10.47
C CYS A 256 0.82 14.85 -11.16
N LEU A 257 1.56 15.78 -11.77
CA LEU A 257 2.90 15.49 -12.31
C LEU A 257 3.90 15.18 -11.20
N ALA A 258 3.87 15.91 -10.07
CA ALA A 258 4.71 15.57 -8.91
C ALA A 258 4.39 14.17 -8.37
N ALA A 259 3.10 13.83 -8.25
CA ALA A 259 2.70 12.47 -7.88
C ALA A 259 3.20 11.41 -8.88
N ALA A 260 3.17 11.71 -10.19
CA ALA A 260 3.69 10.82 -11.22
C ALA A 260 5.20 10.63 -11.12
N GLU A 261 5.96 11.68 -10.79
CA GLU A 261 7.41 11.61 -10.57
C GLU A 261 7.76 10.72 -9.37
N HIS A 262 7.08 10.92 -8.24
CA HIS A 262 7.25 10.09 -7.04
C HIS A 262 6.91 8.61 -7.31
N ALA A 263 5.78 8.34 -7.97
CA ALA A 263 5.41 6.98 -8.36
C ALA A 263 6.38 6.37 -9.38
N GLY A 264 6.95 7.20 -10.27
CA GLY A 264 8.01 6.80 -11.20
C GLY A 264 9.30 6.41 -10.51
N ALA A 265 9.71 7.17 -9.48
CA ALA A 265 10.85 6.83 -8.64
C ALA A 265 10.63 5.51 -7.90
N ALA A 266 9.45 5.33 -7.30
CA ALA A 266 9.07 4.08 -6.63
C ALA A 266 9.13 2.88 -7.60
N HIS A 267 8.46 2.98 -8.74
CA HIS A 267 8.48 1.93 -9.76
C HIS A 267 9.91 1.58 -10.22
N ALA A 268 10.73 2.59 -10.47
CA ALA A 268 12.10 2.37 -10.94
C ALA A 268 12.99 1.69 -9.88
N LEU A 269 12.76 1.93 -8.59
CA LEU A 269 13.48 1.26 -7.51
C LEU A 269 12.98 -0.19 -7.34
N LEU A 270 11.67 -0.42 -7.33
CA LEU A 270 11.08 -1.76 -7.19
C LEU A 270 11.41 -2.67 -8.38
N ALA A 271 11.39 -2.15 -9.60
CA ALA A 271 11.67 -2.92 -10.81
C ALA A 271 13.15 -3.32 -10.96
N ARG A 272 14.05 -2.68 -10.21
CA ARG A 272 15.51 -2.92 -10.28
C ARG A 272 16.03 -3.78 -9.11
N SER A 273 15.15 -4.45 -8.35
CA SER A 273 15.59 -5.28 -7.22
C SER A 273 16.50 -6.42 -7.68
N ALA A 274 17.77 -6.39 -7.26
CA ALA A 274 18.76 -7.39 -7.64
C ALA A 274 18.60 -8.63 -6.75
N GLY A 275 18.36 -9.80 -7.37
CA GLY A 275 18.47 -11.11 -6.72
C GLY A 275 17.15 -11.74 -6.22
N VAL A 276 16.26 -10.97 -5.58
CA VAL A 276 14.92 -11.44 -5.17
C VAL A 276 13.86 -10.55 -5.79
N LYS A 277 12.87 -11.18 -6.43
CA LYS A 277 11.82 -10.49 -7.17
C LYS A 277 10.80 -9.91 -6.19
N VAL A 278 10.60 -8.60 -6.26
CA VAL A 278 9.49 -7.90 -5.58
C VAL A 278 8.17 -8.37 -6.19
N ASP A 279 7.12 -8.44 -5.38
CA ASP A 279 5.76 -8.72 -5.80
C ASP A 279 5.38 -7.93 -7.07
N GLU A 280 4.99 -8.66 -8.11
CA GLU A 280 4.61 -8.10 -9.40
C GLU A 280 3.38 -7.20 -9.28
N ASP A 281 2.48 -7.46 -8.32
CA ASP A 281 1.32 -6.62 -8.08
C ASP A 281 1.73 -5.24 -7.56
N LEU A 282 2.72 -5.18 -6.66
CA LEU A 282 3.26 -3.93 -6.14
C LEU A 282 4.01 -3.13 -7.24
N VAL A 283 4.85 -3.81 -8.03
CA VAL A 283 5.56 -3.19 -9.16
C VAL A 283 4.56 -2.64 -10.18
N ARG A 284 3.56 -3.43 -10.55
CA ARG A 284 2.50 -3.01 -11.48
C ARG A 284 1.71 -1.84 -10.91
N PHE A 285 1.33 -1.91 -9.63
CA PHE A 285 0.59 -0.84 -8.96
C PHE A 285 1.36 0.49 -9.00
N ALA A 286 2.66 0.50 -8.70
CA ALA A 286 3.47 1.71 -8.78
C ALA A 286 3.51 2.30 -10.21
N ASN A 287 3.59 1.44 -11.24
CA ASN A 287 3.52 1.89 -12.63
C ASN A 287 2.11 2.39 -13.01
N ASP A 288 1.06 1.70 -12.59
CA ASP A 288 -0.32 2.12 -12.84
C ASP A 288 -0.64 3.45 -12.13
N LEU A 289 -0.13 3.66 -10.92
CA LEU A 289 -0.24 4.94 -10.21
C LEU A 289 0.48 6.06 -10.96
N ARG A 290 1.72 5.82 -11.42
CA ARG A 290 2.48 6.76 -12.26
C ARG A 290 1.69 7.18 -13.50
N ARG A 291 1.15 6.20 -14.23
CA ARG A 291 0.38 6.43 -15.46
C ARG A 291 -0.93 7.16 -15.18
N THR A 292 -1.62 6.79 -14.12
CA THR A 292 -2.88 7.41 -13.70
C THR A 292 -2.68 8.86 -13.27
N ALA A 293 -1.63 9.14 -12.48
CA ALA A 293 -1.28 10.50 -12.07
C ALA A 293 -0.90 11.36 -13.28
N ARG A 294 -0.10 10.83 -14.21
CA ARG A 294 0.26 11.54 -15.45
C ARG A 294 -0.97 11.80 -16.35
N ALA A 295 -1.86 10.83 -16.50
CA ALA A 295 -3.11 11.00 -17.25
C ALA A 295 -4.03 12.05 -16.61
N LYS A 296 -4.16 12.05 -15.27
CA LYS A 296 -4.89 13.10 -14.53
C LYS A 296 -4.31 14.49 -14.79
N ALA A 297 -2.99 14.61 -14.80
CA ALA A 297 -2.33 15.89 -15.11
C ALA A 297 -2.69 16.37 -16.51
N ILE A 298 -2.59 15.49 -17.51
CA ILE A 298 -2.93 15.78 -18.90
C ILE A 298 -4.40 16.16 -19.04
N ARG A 299 -5.32 15.44 -18.36
CA ARG A 299 -6.74 15.77 -18.31
C ARG A 299 -6.97 17.17 -17.75
N PHE A 300 -6.27 17.57 -16.68
CA PHE A 300 -6.38 18.92 -16.13
C PHE A 300 -5.86 20.00 -17.09
N LEU A 301 -4.82 19.71 -17.87
CA LEU A 301 -4.37 20.60 -18.96
C LEU A 301 -5.41 20.68 -20.07
N ALA A 302 -6.06 19.57 -20.42
CA ALA A 302 -7.17 19.56 -21.37
C ALA A 302 -8.31 20.48 -20.93
N ILE A 303 -8.71 20.38 -19.65
CA ILE A 303 -9.73 21.26 -19.06
C ILE A 303 -9.28 22.72 -19.12
N ASN A 304 -8.02 23.02 -18.79
CA ASN A 304 -7.51 24.38 -18.91
C ASN A 304 -7.54 24.93 -20.35
N SER A 305 -7.24 24.10 -21.35
CA SER A 305 -7.31 24.49 -22.77
C SER A 305 -8.76 24.68 -23.23
N GLU A 306 -9.69 23.84 -22.78
CA GLU A 306 -11.12 24.01 -23.08
C GLU A 306 -11.70 25.28 -22.45
N LEU A 307 -11.36 25.58 -21.19
CA LEU A 307 -11.71 26.84 -20.53
C LEU A 307 -11.13 28.08 -21.25
N SER A 308 -10.09 27.89 -22.06
CA SER A 308 -9.48 28.91 -22.92
C SER A 308 -10.08 28.92 -24.34
N ALA A 309 -11.24 28.28 -24.55
CA ALA A 309 -11.92 28.11 -25.83
C ALA A 309 -11.08 27.39 -26.92
N LYS A 310 -10.12 26.54 -26.52
CA LYS A 310 -9.29 25.72 -27.43
C LYS A 310 -9.70 24.24 -27.36
N THR A 311 -10.94 23.94 -27.74
CA THR A 311 -11.49 22.58 -27.70
C THR A 311 -10.69 21.57 -28.55
N GLY A 312 -10.12 22.00 -29.68
CA GLY A 312 -9.26 21.13 -30.49
C GLY A 312 -8.00 20.66 -29.74
N GLU A 313 -7.32 21.60 -29.06
CA GLU A 313 -6.16 21.31 -28.21
C GLU A 313 -6.54 20.45 -26.99
N ALA A 314 -7.71 20.72 -26.39
CA ALA A 314 -8.25 19.91 -25.29
C ALA A 314 -8.48 18.44 -25.71
N LEU A 315 -9.06 18.20 -26.89
CA LEU A 315 -9.24 16.86 -27.44
C LEU A 315 -7.91 16.14 -27.69
N ALA A 316 -6.89 16.86 -28.16
CA ALA A 316 -5.54 16.31 -28.31
C ALA A 316 -4.95 15.89 -26.94
N TYR A 317 -5.05 16.71 -25.91
CA TYR A 317 -4.64 16.30 -24.56
C TYR A 317 -5.42 15.07 -24.07
N ILE A 318 -6.73 15.01 -24.29
CA ILE A 318 -7.54 13.84 -23.94
C ILE A 318 -7.05 12.57 -24.67
N ALA A 319 -6.69 12.66 -25.96
CA ALA A 319 -6.08 11.55 -26.68
C ALA A 319 -4.75 11.11 -26.04
N GLY A 320 -3.92 12.06 -25.61
CA GLY A 320 -2.71 11.80 -24.84
C GLY A 320 -2.96 11.11 -23.49
N ALA A 321 -3.95 11.57 -22.73
CA ALA A 321 -4.35 10.95 -21.46
C ALA A 321 -4.83 9.51 -21.67
N ARG A 322 -5.59 9.24 -22.74
CA ARG A 322 -6.02 7.87 -23.11
C ARG A 322 -4.84 6.96 -23.41
N SER A 323 -3.85 7.47 -24.16
CA SER A 323 -2.61 6.75 -24.45
C SER A 323 -1.84 6.40 -23.17
N GLU A 324 -1.69 7.37 -22.26
CA GLU A 324 -1.07 7.16 -20.96
C GLU A 324 -1.79 6.11 -20.12
N LEU A 325 -3.13 6.05 -20.14
CA LEU A 325 -3.91 5.02 -19.45
C LEU A 325 -3.89 3.65 -20.17
N GLY A 326 -3.38 3.57 -21.40
CA GLY A 326 -3.35 2.35 -22.21
C GLY A 326 -4.70 1.98 -22.79
N LEU A 327 -5.61 2.94 -22.90
CA LEU A 327 -6.92 2.77 -23.51
C LEU A 327 -6.76 2.50 -25.01
N PRO A 328 -7.71 1.78 -25.63
CA PRO A 328 -7.66 1.56 -27.07
C PRO A 328 -7.67 2.90 -27.83
N PRO A 329 -6.91 2.99 -28.95
CA PRO A 329 -6.94 4.16 -29.81
C PRO A 329 -8.37 4.48 -30.23
N LEU A 330 -8.65 5.78 -30.36
CA LEU A 330 -9.90 6.28 -30.90
C LEU A 330 -9.86 6.05 -32.42
N ALA A 331 -10.18 4.84 -32.87
CA ALA A 331 -10.33 4.60 -34.29
C ALA A 331 -11.60 5.32 -34.79
N SER A 332 -11.52 5.90 -35.99
CA SER A 332 -12.65 6.40 -36.76
C SER A 332 -13.59 5.26 -37.14
N GLY A 333 -14.46 4.85 -36.21
CA GLY A 333 -15.49 3.83 -36.43
C GLY A 333 -15.76 2.92 -35.23
N GLU A 334 -17.04 2.58 -35.02
CA GLU A 334 -17.58 1.74 -33.93
C GLU A 334 -16.90 0.36 -33.77
N THR A 335 -16.09 -0.08 -34.72
CA THR A 335 -15.46 -1.40 -34.76
C THR A 335 -14.34 -1.59 -33.72
N ALA A 336 -13.63 -0.54 -33.30
CA ALA A 336 -12.56 -0.66 -32.30
C ALA A 336 -13.10 -0.91 -30.86
N ARG A 337 -14.29 -0.39 -30.52
CA ARG A 337 -14.99 -0.70 -29.26
C ARG A 337 -15.53 -2.14 -29.22
N LYS A 338 -15.78 -2.75 -30.38
CA LYS A 338 -16.23 -4.15 -30.52
C LYS A 338 -15.09 -5.19 -30.52
N GLY A 339 -13.82 -4.75 -30.48
CA GLY A 339 -12.66 -5.64 -30.43
C GLY A 339 -12.44 -6.30 -29.06
N LEU A 340 -11.70 -7.41 -29.05
CA LEU A 340 -11.39 -8.22 -27.85
C LEU A 340 -10.78 -7.40 -26.69
N LYS A 341 -10.05 -6.32 -27.00
CA LYS A 341 -9.45 -5.40 -26.03
C LYS A 341 -10.48 -4.46 -25.37
N GLY A 342 -11.50 -4.02 -26.11
CA GLY A 342 -12.62 -3.23 -25.58
C GLY A 342 -13.55 -4.07 -24.69
N LEU A 343 -13.79 -5.32 -25.07
CA LEU A 343 -14.55 -6.26 -24.23
C LEU A 343 -13.82 -6.55 -22.91
N ARG A 344 -12.48 -6.74 -22.95
CA ARG A 344 -11.65 -6.89 -21.74
C ARG A 344 -11.70 -5.67 -20.83
N HIS A 345 -11.67 -4.46 -21.38
CA HIS A 345 -11.82 -3.22 -20.60
C HIS A 345 -13.18 -3.16 -19.89
N ALA A 346 -14.27 -3.34 -20.62
CA ALA A 346 -15.62 -3.34 -20.05
C ALA A 346 -15.83 -4.45 -19.00
N TRP A 347 -15.18 -5.61 -19.18
CA TRP A 347 -15.18 -6.69 -18.19
C TRP A 347 -14.40 -6.34 -16.92
N GLN A 348 -13.22 -5.72 -17.07
CA GLN A 348 -12.41 -5.25 -15.94
C GLN A 348 -13.15 -4.17 -15.14
N GLU A 349 -13.82 -3.25 -15.83
CA GLU A 349 -14.67 -2.23 -15.21
C GLU A 349 -15.81 -2.84 -14.39
N LYS A 350 -16.56 -3.79 -14.96
CA LYS A 350 -17.62 -4.50 -14.23
C LYS A 350 -17.07 -5.28 -13.03
N ARG A 351 -15.86 -5.82 -13.13
CA ARG A 351 -15.21 -6.53 -12.01
C ARG A 351 -14.80 -5.56 -10.90
N GLU A 352 -14.28 -4.39 -11.24
CA GLU A 352 -13.94 -3.37 -10.24
C GLU A 352 -15.19 -2.75 -9.60
N ASP A 353 -16.26 -2.48 -10.34
CA ASP A 353 -17.52 -2.02 -9.72
C ASP A 353 -18.07 -3.06 -8.74
N ARG A 354 -17.96 -4.35 -9.05
CA ARG A 354 -18.28 -5.44 -8.12
C ARG A 354 -17.37 -5.46 -6.90
N LYS A 355 -16.07 -5.16 -7.04
CA LYS A 355 -15.12 -5.08 -5.91
C LYS A 355 -15.40 -3.87 -5.03
N VAL A 356 -15.71 -2.72 -5.63
CA VAL A 356 -16.14 -1.52 -4.90
C VAL A 356 -17.41 -1.82 -4.08
N ALA A 357 -18.42 -2.42 -4.71
CA ALA A 357 -19.67 -2.79 -4.05
C ALA A 357 -19.51 -3.93 -3.01
N SER A 358 -18.58 -4.85 -3.23
CA SER A 358 -18.29 -5.95 -2.31
C SER A 358 -17.35 -5.49 -1.20
N THR A 359 -17.88 -5.14 -0.03
CA THR A 359 -17.11 -4.73 1.16
C THR A 359 -16.00 -5.71 1.56
N SER A 360 -16.06 -6.98 1.11
CA SER A 360 -15.07 -8.03 1.38
C SER A 360 -13.89 -8.11 0.40
N SER A 361 -13.89 -7.38 -0.72
CA SER A 361 -12.83 -7.56 -1.73
C SER A 361 -11.50 -6.95 -1.28
N THR A 362 -10.50 -7.80 -1.05
CA THR A 362 -9.13 -7.37 -0.70
C THR A 362 -8.45 -6.62 -1.86
N ASP A 363 -8.78 -7.00 -3.11
CA ASP A 363 -8.17 -6.54 -4.36
C ASP A 363 -8.65 -5.17 -4.88
N TRP A 364 -9.46 -4.44 -4.12
CA TRP A 364 -9.96 -3.12 -4.56
C TRP A 364 -8.78 -2.17 -4.86
N GLY A 365 -8.83 -1.39 -5.92
CA GLY A 365 -7.81 -0.36 -6.16
C GLY A 365 -6.41 -0.86 -6.50
N LEU A 366 -6.23 -2.14 -6.84
CA LEU A 366 -4.96 -2.65 -7.42
C LEU A 366 -4.65 -2.05 -8.80
N ASP A 367 -5.61 -1.37 -9.42
CA ASP A 367 -5.43 -0.61 -10.65
C ASP A 367 -4.95 0.84 -10.40
N ALA A 368 -4.68 1.20 -9.14
CA ALA A 368 -4.28 2.55 -8.73
C ALA A 368 -5.25 3.68 -9.15
N GLY A 369 -6.52 3.36 -9.39
CA GLY A 369 -7.53 4.32 -9.86
C GLY A 369 -7.53 4.57 -11.37
N ARG A 370 -6.79 3.77 -12.14
CA ARG A 370 -6.70 3.86 -13.61
C ARG A 370 -8.07 3.80 -14.28
N LEU A 371 -8.96 2.92 -13.82
CA LEU A 371 -10.29 2.75 -14.43
C LEU A 371 -11.24 3.90 -14.09
N GLU A 372 -11.17 4.44 -12.89
CA GLU A 372 -11.94 5.64 -12.55
C GLU A 372 -11.49 6.84 -13.39
N GLU A 373 -10.19 7.00 -13.58
CA GLU A 373 -9.66 8.05 -14.45
C GLU A 373 -10.04 7.84 -15.92
N ALA A 374 -10.00 6.59 -16.41
CA ALA A 374 -10.42 6.25 -17.76
C ALA A 374 -11.86 6.71 -18.05
N ARG A 375 -12.78 6.50 -17.11
CA ARG A 375 -14.18 6.94 -17.24
C ARG A 375 -14.30 8.45 -17.34
N VAL A 376 -13.52 9.20 -16.55
CA VAL A 376 -13.55 10.67 -16.64
C VAL A 376 -13.04 11.13 -18.00
N VAL A 377 -11.91 10.58 -18.44
CA VAL A 377 -11.33 10.90 -19.76
C VAL A 377 -12.29 10.55 -20.89
N GLU A 378 -13.01 9.44 -20.79
CA GLU A 378 -14.02 9.02 -21.78
C GLU A 378 -15.26 9.90 -21.80
N MET A 379 -15.76 10.31 -20.63
CA MET A 379 -16.86 11.26 -20.52
C MET A 379 -16.49 12.61 -21.16
N LEU A 380 -15.29 13.14 -20.84
CA LEU A 380 -14.81 14.40 -21.40
C LEU A 380 -14.60 14.31 -22.91
N HIS A 381 -14.02 13.21 -23.39
CA HIS A 381 -13.89 12.96 -24.82
C HIS A 381 -15.25 13.01 -25.52
N ALA A 382 -16.23 12.25 -25.03
CA ALA A 382 -17.54 12.17 -25.66
C ALA A 382 -18.27 13.53 -25.68
N LYS A 383 -18.12 14.32 -24.61
CA LYS A 383 -18.70 15.66 -24.51
C LYS A 383 -18.05 16.61 -25.53
N TRP A 384 -16.73 16.78 -25.46
CA TRP A 384 -16.03 17.78 -26.24
C TRP A 384 -15.90 17.42 -27.72
N ASP A 385 -15.88 16.13 -28.07
CA ASP A 385 -15.88 15.68 -29.47
C ASP A 385 -17.20 16.03 -30.16
N ARG A 386 -18.32 15.83 -29.46
CA ARG A 386 -19.64 16.26 -29.94
C ARG A 386 -19.68 17.78 -30.09
N GLU A 387 -19.31 18.52 -29.05
CA GLU A 387 -19.32 19.97 -29.06
C GLU A 387 -18.43 20.56 -30.16
N ASN A 388 -17.23 20.02 -30.35
CA ASN A 388 -16.31 20.44 -31.39
C ASN A 388 -16.85 20.11 -32.78
N SER A 389 -17.49 18.96 -32.97
CA SER A 389 -18.06 18.57 -34.26
C SER A 389 -19.31 19.39 -34.63
N THR A 390 -20.05 19.91 -33.64
CA THR A 390 -21.33 20.62 -33.89
C THR A 390 -21.24 22.13 -33.77
N ILE A 391 -20.37 22.65 -32.90
CA ILE A 391 -20.33 24.08 -32.52
C ILE A 391 -18.97 24.69 -32.85
N ASN A 392 -17.87 24.15 -32.29
CA ASN A 392 -16.59 24.86 -32.29
C ASN A 392 -15.77 24.64 -33.58
N VAL A 393 -15.92 23.49 -34.23
CA VAL A 393 -15.29 23.09 -35.51
C VAL A 393 -13.79 23.39 -35.56
N GLN A 394 -13.07 23.10 -34.47
CA GLN A 394 -11.62 23.30 -34.39
C GLN A 394 -10.87 22.06 -34.87
N VAL A 395 -9.75 22.27 -35.56
CA VAL A 395 -8.84 21.18 -35.93
C VAL A 395 -8.19 20.62 -34.66
N VAL A 396 -8.20 19.30 -34.52
CA VAL A 396 -7.52 18.59 -33.42
C VAL A 396 -6.06 18.34 -33.84
N PRO A 397 -5.07 18.97 -33.17
CA PRO A 397 -3.66 18.72 -33.47
C PRO A 397 -3.19 17.36 -32.95
N ASP A 398 -1.99 16.93 -33.36
CA ASP A 398 -1.32 15.78 -32.77
C ASP A 398 -1.02 16.01 -31.28
N TYR A 399 -1.14 14.96 -30.46
CA TYR A 399 -0.98 15.08 -29.02
C TYR A 399 0.48 14.96 -28.57
N GLU A 400 1.34 14.27 -29.32
CA GLU A 400 2.73 14.04 -28.95
C GLU A 400 3.53 15.33 -28.72
N PRO A 401 3.41 16.40 -29.55
CA PRO A 401 4.09 17.67 -29.31
C PRO A 401 3.63 18.34 -28.01
N LEU A 402 2.34 18.25 -27.68
CA LEU A 402 1.77 18.83 -26.46
C LEU A 402 2.31 18.11 -25.21
N LEU A 403 2.41 16.78 -25.25
CA LEU A 403 2.95 15.99 -24.13
C LEU A 403 4.46 16.20 -23.90
N ARG A 404 5.21 16.66 -24.91
CA ARG A 404 6.61 17.07 -24.73
C ARG A 404 6.75 18.42 -24.04
N GLN A 405 5.70 19.23 -24.03
CA GLN A 405 5.66 20.56 -23.44
C GLN A 405 4.91 20.60 -22.11
N LEU A 406 4.79 19.45 -21.43
CA LEU A 406 4.17 19.41 -20.10
C LEU A 406 4.90 20.37 -19.15
N PRO A 407 4.15 21.11 -18.31
CA PRO A 407 4.76 22.02 -17.34
C PRO A 407 5.54 21.23 -16.28
N SER A 408 6.39 21.92 -15.54
CA SER A 408 7.09 21.32 -14.41
C SER A 408 6.12 20.85 -13.33
N ALA A 409 6.49 19.74 -12.68
CA ALA A 409 5.83 19.26 -11.48
C ALA A 409 5.83 20.31 -10.36
N ARG A 410 4.83 20.25 -9.48
CA ARG A 410 4.71 21.13 -8.31
C ARG A 410 4.50 20.29 -7.07
N GLU A 411 5.50 20.33 -6.19
CA GLU A 411 5.41 19.67 -4.89
C GLU A 411 4.32 20.31 -4.02
N TYR A 412 3.57 19.48 -3.32
CA TYR A 412 2.51 19.92 -2.41
C TYR A 412 2.88 19.65 -0.95
N HIS A 413 3.53 18.52 -0.69
CA HIS A 413 3.85 18.10 0.66
C HIS A 413 5.31 18.40 0.98
N THR A 414 5.54 18.85 2.21
CA THR A 414 6.88 18.86 2.80
C THR A 414 6.97 17.66 3.73
N PRO A 415 7.76 16.62 3.39
CA PRO A 415 7.90 15.44 4.25
C PRO A 415 8.33 15.85 5.66
N GLN A 416 7.54 15.42 6.65
CA GLN A 416 7.87 15.66 8.05
C GLN A 416 8.83 14.57 8.55
N VAL A 417 9.72 14.95 9.46
CA VAL A 417 10.57 13.98 10.15
C VAL A 417 9.69 13.24 11.16
N TRP A 418 9.71 11.92 11.12
CA TRP A 418 9.05 11.12 12.14
C TRP A 418 9.90 11.11 13.40
N THR A 419 9.28 11.45 14.52
CA THR A 419 9.88 11.32 15.84
C THR A 419 9.36 10.03 16.46
N PRO A 420 10.21 9.01 16.67
CA PRO A 420 9.77 7.79 17.33
C PRO A 420 9.32 8.08 18.76
N PRO A 421 8.33 7.33 19.28
CA PRO A 421 8.05 7.39 20.71
C PRO A 421 9.27 6.88 21.48
N THR A 422 9.75 7.67 22.44
CA THR A 422 10.80 7.28 23.39
C THR A 422 10.18 6.81 24.70
N MET A 423 10.97 6.12 25.51
CA MET A 423 10.54 5.77 26.87
C MET A 423 10.66 7.03 27.73
N ASP A 424 9.62 7.35 28.50
CA ASP A 424 9.71 8.42 29.46
C ASP A 424 10.68 8.07 30.61
N GLU A 425 11.19 9.10 31.28
CA GLU A 425 12.17 8.97 32.36
C GLU A 425 11.68 8.04 33.49
N THR A 426 10.37 8.04 33.79
CA THR A 426 9.84 7.17 34.86
C THR A 426 9.81 5.71 34.45
N THR A 427 9.46 5.41 33.19
CA THR A 427 9.54 4.06 32.62
C THR A 427 10.99 3.58 32.59
N LEU A 428 11.93 4.42 32.13
CA LEU A 428 13.37 4.12 32.15
C LEU A 428 13.86 3.80 33.56
N TRP A 429 13.53 4.63 34.54
CA TRP A 429 13.88 4.41 35.94
C TRP A 429 13.37 3.07 36.46
N GLN A 430 12.11 2.70 36.14
CA GLN A 430 11.54 1.41 36.53
C GLN A 430 12.30 0.24 35.92
N MET A 431 12.91 0.41 34.74
CA MET A 431 13.66 -0.67 34.09
C MET A 431 14.96 -1.05 34.83
N ARG A 432 15.42 -0.22 35.77
CA ARG A 432 16.57 -0.51 36.64
C ARG A 432 16.28 -1.55 37.71
N ALA A 433 15.00 -1.89 37.93
CA ALA A 433 14.63 -2.94 38.85
C ALA A 433 15.21 -4.30 38.40
N PRO A 434 15.75 -5.11 39.33
CA PRO A 434 16.23 -6.45 39.00
C PRO A 434 15.05 -7.35 38.61
N VAL A 435 15.29 -8.24 37.66
CA VAL A 435 14.32 -9.26 37.23
C VAL A 435 14.12 -10.25 38.38
N GLN A 436 12.88 -10.40 38.87
CA GLN A 436 12.60 -11.37 39.92
C GLN A 436 12.53 -12.79 39.34
N PRO A 437 12.77 -13.85 40.13
CA PRO A 437 12.69 -15.23 39.66
C PRO A 437 11.33 -15.61 39.06
N ASN A 438 10.26 -14.96 39.52
CA ASN A 438 8.89 -15.18 39.06
C ASN A 438 8.58 -14.45 37.73
N ASP A 439 9.43 -13.52 37.31
CA ASP A 439 9.22 -12.70 36.11
C ASP A 439 9.76 -13.39 34.83
N ARG A 440 10.30 -14.62 34.95
CA ARG A 440 10.87 -15.34 33.80
C ARG A 440 9.83 -15.51 32.70
N ALA A 441 10.16 -15.02 31.50
CA ALA A 441 9.33 -15.20 30.32
C ALA A 441 9.03 -16.69 30.07
N PHE A 442 7.79 -16.98 29.69
CA PHE A 442 7.35 -18.33 29.35
C PHE A 442 8.21 -18.89 28.20
N LYS A 443 8.87 -20.04 28.44
CA LYS A 443 9.77 -20.70 27.49
C LYS A 443 9.13 -21.88 26.74
N GLY A 444 7.80 -22.05 26.83
CA GLY A 444 7.14 -23.14 26.11
C GLY A 444 7.18 -22.92 24.60
N ASP A 445 7.39 -24.00 23.85
CA ASP A 445 7.10 -24.04 22.42
C ASP A 445 5.58 -23.85 22.28
N GLU A 446 5.17 -22.63 21.94
CA GLU A 446 3.81 -22.41 21.47
C GLU A 446 3.76 -22.87 20.03
N ASP A 447 3.00 -23.95 19.77
CA ASP A 447 2.77 -24.43 18.42
C ASP A 447 2.39 -23.24 17.52
N ASP A 448 3.25 -22.97 16.55
CA ASP A 448 2.95 -22.01 15.51
C ASP A 448 1.90 -22.66 14.60
N SER A 449 0.65 -22.58 15.04
CA SER A 449 -0.56 -23.02 14.36
C SER A 449 -0.83 -22.19 13.09
N GLY A 450 0.16 -22.16 12.21
CA GLY A 450 0.12 -21.74 10.82
C GLY A 450 0.19 -22.93 9.85
N ASP A 451 0.46 -24.14 10.35
CA ASP A 451 0.45 -25.40 9.58
C ASP A 451 -0.93 -26.10 9.57
N GLU A 452 -2.02 -25.37 9.80
CA GLU A 452 -3.38 -25.91 9.60
C GLU A 452 -3.83 -25.82 8.14
N ASP A 453 -3.07 -26.44 7.23
CA ASP A 453 -3.64 -27.04 6.01
C ASP A 453 -4.15 -28.48 6.28
N GLY A 454 -4.01 -28.98 7.53
CA GLY A 454 -4.39 -30.34 7.93
C GLY A 454 -5.89 -30.58 8.17
N TYR A 455 -6.72 -29.55 8.33
CA TYR A 455 -8.14 -29.72 8.70
C TYR A 455 -9.17 -29.21 7.68
N ALA A 456 -8.72 -28.58 6.57
CA ALA A 456 -9.58 -28.23 5.44
C ALA A 456 -9.47 -29.20 4.24
N ALA A 457 -8.52 -30.15 4.29
CA ALA A 457 -8.38 -31.25 3.33
C ALA A 457 -9.05 -32.54 3.83
N ALA A 458 -10.18 -32.43 4.54
CA ALA A 458 -11.12 -33.54 4.64
C ALA A 458 -11.71 -33.78 3.24
N ARG A 459 -11.00 -34.59 2.45
CA ARG A 459 -11.44 -35.25 1.21
C ARG A 459 -12.45 -34.43 0.42
N SER A 460 -11.97 -33.46 -0.36
CA SER A 460 -12.74 -33.03 -1.52
C SER A 460 -12.86 -34.23 -2.46
N GLU A 461 -13.97 -34.94 -2.40
CA GLU A 461 -14.35 -35.89 -3.42
C GLU A 461 -14.26 -35.19 -4.78
N PRO A 462 -13.60 -35.78 -5.79
CA PRO A 462 -13.64 -35.23 -7.12
C PRO A 462 -15.10 -35.17 -7.57
N VAL A 463 -15.54 -33.97 -7.94
CA VAL A 463 -16.91 -33.70 -8.40
C VAL A 463 -17.22 -34.65 -9.56
N GLY A 464 -18.07 -35.66 -9.31
CA GLY A 464 -18.53 -36.61 -10.32
C GLY A 464 -18.44 -38.11 -9.96
N ALA A 465 -17.97 -38.51 -8.78
CA ALA A 465 -17.94 -39.93 -8.39
C ALA A 465 -19.25 -40.39 -7.71
N PHE A 466 -19.79 -41.54 -8.13
CA PHE A 466 -20.95 -42.21 -7.52
C PHE A 466 -20.57 -42.84 -6.16
N PRO A 467 -21.51 -42.99 -5.20
CA PRO A 467 -21.20 -43.15 -3.76
C PRO A 467 -20.57 -44.46 -3.29
N GLU A 468 -20.04 -45.33 -4.15
CA GLU A 468 -19.53 -46.66 -3.74
C GLU A 468 -18.08 -46.98 -4.16
N SER A 469 -17.36 -46.09 -4.85
CA SER A 469 -16.01 -46.39 -5.38
C SER A 469 -14.83 -45.90 -4.53
N ALA A 470 -15.04 -45.51 -3.27
CA ALA A 470 -14.01 -44.87 -2.45
C ALA A 470 -12.96 -45.84 -1.86
N ASP A 471 -13.25 -47.14 -1.78
CA ASP A 471 -12.39 -48.11 -1.08
C ASP A 471 -11.32 -48.78 -1.95
N GLU A 472 -11.31 -48.56 -3.27
CA GLU A 472 -10.51 -49.39 -4.20
C GLU A 472 -9.16 -48.79 -4.66
N TYR A 473 -8.85 -47.53 -4.34
CA TYR A 473 -7.60 -46.88 -4.79
C TYR A 473 -6.50 -46.78 -3.73
N GLY A 474 -6.69 -47.37 -2.55
CA GLY A 474 -5.80 -47.24 -1.40
C GLY A 474 -4.80 -48.37 -1.19
N ARG A 475 -4.25 -49.03 -2.22
CA ARG A 475 -3.17 -50.02 -2.04
C ARG A 475 -2.33 -50.24 -3.31
N SER A 476 -1.22 -49.51 -3.45
CA SER A 476 -0.06 -49.99 -4.20
C SER A 476 1.22 -49.29 -3.73
N THR A 477 1.81 -49.81 -2.66
CA THR A 477 3.22 -49.62 -2.31
C THR A 477 4.07 -50.58 -3.14
N THR A 478 4.74 -50.09 -4.18
CA THR A 478 5.82 -50.83 -4.84
C THR A 478 7.17 -50.34 -4.32
N SER A 479 7.71 -51.14 -3.40
CA SER A 479 9.14 -51.24 -3.12
C SER A 479 9.88 -51.61 -4.40
N GLY A 480 10.90 -50.84 -4.78
CA GLY A 480 11.80 -51.16 -5.89
C GLY A 480 13.22 -51.38 -5.35
N SER A 481 13.66 -52.63 -5.34
CA SER A 481 15.07 -53.02 -5.17
C SER A 481 15.45 -54.09 -6.19
N TYR A 482 16.73 -54.04 -6.62
CA TYR A 482 17.49 -54.91 -7.55
C TYR A 482 17.19 -54.67 -9.04
N TYR A 483 18.14 -54.30 -9.90
CA TYR A 483 19.58 -54.63 -9.99
C TYR A 483 20.48 -53.39 -10.13
#